data_AF-A0ABC8SIB0-F1
#
_entry.id   AF-A0ABC8SIB0-F1
#
_cell.length_a   1.000
_cell.length_b   1.000
_cell.length_c   1.000
_cell.angle_alpha   90.00
_cell.angle_beta   90.00
_cell.angle_gamma   90.00
#
_symmetry.space_group_name_H-M   'P 1'
#
loop_
_entity.id
_entity.type
_entity.pdbx_description
1 polymer ?
#
loop_
_entity_poly.entity_id
_entity_poly.type
_entity_poly.pdbx_seq_one_letter_code
_entity_poly.pdbx_strand_id
1 'polypeptide(L)'
;MGDKKKQASMFIRLVSAAGTGFFYVKRKNPRRIPTKLEFRKYDPRVNRHVLFTEAKMNVESESCSISLARSTSENLLEERILSTELEEQLKREEVL
;
A
#
# COMPACT_ATOMS: atom_id res chain seq x y z
N MET A 1 -10.03 -8.00 45.27
CA MET A 1 -9.92 -6.88 44.31
C MET A 1 -10.17 -7.46 42.93
N GLY A 2 -11.30 -7.13 42.29
CA GLY A 2 -11.75 -7.82 41.06
C GLY A 2 -10.88 -7.52 39.84
N ASP A 3 -10.76 -8.51 38.95
CA ASP A 3 -10.03 -8.39 37.69
C ASP A 3 -10.63 -7.29 36.82
N LYS A 4 -9.86 -6.21 36.61
CA LYS A 4 -10.24 -5.14 35.68
C LYS A 4 -10.12 -5.68 34.25
N LYS A 5 -11.25 -6.09 33.65
CA LYS A 5 -11.33 -6.46 32.23
C LYS A 5 -10.84 -5.30 31.36
N LYS A 6 -9.63 -5.42 30.81
CA LYS A 6 -9.06 -4.42 29.90
C LYS A 6 -9.99 -4.28 28.68
N GLN A 7 -10.38 -3.06 28.39
CA GLN A 7 -11.28 -2.78 27.26
C GLN A 7 -10.57 -3.05 25.94
N ALA A 8 -11.19 -3.85 25.06
CA ALA A 8 -10.62 -4.22 23.77
C ALA A 8 -10.65 -3.04 22.80
N SER A 9 -9.48 -2.48 22.49
CA SER A 9 -9.31 -1.58 21.35
C SER A 9 -9.29 -2.38 20.05
N MET A 10 -10.03 -1.93 19.04
CA MET A 10 -10.15 -2.59 17.74
C MET A 10 -9.31 -1.87 16.69
N PHE A 11 -8.81 -2.61 15.70
CA PHE A 11 -8.20 -2.01 14.50
C PHE A 11 -9.27 -1.75 13.45
N ILE A 12 -9.20 -0.57 12.84
CA ILE A 12 -10.09 -0.11 11.78
C ILE A 12 -9.27 0.30 10.57
N ARG A 13 -9.88 0.22 9.39
CA ARG A 13 -9.29 0.73 8.14
C ARG A 13 -9.89 2.10 7.85
N LEU A 14 -9.05 3.03 7.42
CA LEU A 14 -9.47 4.30 6.85
C LEU A 14 -9.24 4.19 5.35
N VAL A 15 -10.32 4.13 4.57
CA VAL A 15 -10.30 3.92 3.12
C VAL A 15 -10.38 5.26 2.41
N SER A 16 -9.53 5.45 1.41
CA SER A 16 -9.52 6.66 0.57
C SER A 16 -10.83 6.79 -0.21
N ALA A 17 -11.51 7.93 -0.10
CA ALA A 17 -12.71 8.24 -0.88
C ALA A 17 -12.40 8.46 -2.38
N ALA A 18 -11.13 8.58 -2.76
CA ALA A 18 -10.72 8.71 -4.15
C ALA A 18 -10.74 7.38 -4.93
N GLY A 19 -11.11 6.26 -4.29
CA GLY A 19 -11.26 4.97 -4.97
C GLY A 19 -9.96 4.28 -5.37
N THR A 20 -8.81 4.72 -4.84
CA THR A 20 -7.47 4.18 -5.18
C THR A 20 -7.13 2.84 -4.51
N GLY A 21 -7.98 2.39 -3.59
CA GLY A 21 -7.72 1.21 -2.76
C GLY A 21 -6.66 1.42 -1.68
N PHE A 22 -6.08 2.62 -1.55
CA PHE A 22 -5.15 2.93 -0.46
C PHE A 22 -5.90 3.11 0.87
N PHE A 23 -5.33 2.55 1.95
CA PHE A 23 -5.92 2.63 3.28
C PHE A 23 -4.87 2.74 4.37
N TYR A 24 -5.24 3.43 5.45
CA TYR A 24 -4.47 3.43 6.68
C TYR A 24 -5.11 2.51 7.71
N VAL A 25 -4.29 1.92 8.59
CA VAL A 25 -4.77 1.18 9.76
C VAL A 25 -4.69 2.07 11.00
N LYS A 26 -5.76 2.12 11.78
CA LYS A 26 -5.80 2.88 13.04
C LYS A 26 -6.40 2.03 14.15
N ARG A 27 -5.91 2.22 15.38
CA ARG A 27 -6.51 1.65 16.58
C ARG A 27 -7.61 2.58 17.10
N LYS A 28 -8.83 2.07 17.26
CA LYS A 28 -10.00 2.80 17.77
C LYS A 28 -10.56 2.09 19.00
N ASN A 29 -10.95 2.87 20.01
CA ASN A 29 -11.77 2.36 21.11
C ASN A 29 -13.25 2.69 20.81
N PRO A 30 -14.08 1.72 20.43
CA PRO A 30 -15.46 1.97 20.00
C PRO A 30 -16.34 2.55 21.11
N ARG A 31 -15.99 2.32 22.39
CA ARG A 31 -16.73 2.87 23.53
C ARG A 31 -16.55 4.37 23.71
N ARG A 32 -15.38 4.90 23.38
CA ARG A 32 -15.06 6.32 23.53
C ARG A 32 -15.55 7.13 22.33
N ILE A 33 -15.46 6.55 21.13
CA ILE A 33 -15.84 7.22 19.88
C ILE A 33 -16.80 6.30 19.13
N PRO A 34 -18.12 6.47 19.30
CA PRO A 34 -19.12 5.64 18.65
C PRO A 34 -19.33 6.02 17.17
N THR A 35 -19.05 7.27 16.78
CA THR A 35 -19.25 7.76 15.42
C THR A 35 -18.16 7.27 14.46
N LYS A 36 -18.48 7.26 13.16
CA LYS A 36 -17.52 6.96 12.10
C LYS A 36 -16.49 8.08 12.00
N LEU A 37 -15.23 7.70 11.83
CA LEU A 37 -14.15 8.66 11.67
C LEU A 37 -13.98 9.07 10.21
N GLU A 38 -13.86 10.38 10.00
CA GLU A 38 -13.55 10.99 8.71
C GLU A 38 -12.33 11.90 8.87
N PHE A 39 -11.31 11.70 8.05
CA PHE A 39 -10.09 12.51 8.11
C PHE A 39 -9.64 12.90 6.71
N ARG A 40 -9.10 14.11 6.56
CA ARG A 40 -8.35 14.48 5.36
C ARG A 40 -6.90 14.05 5.53
N LYS A 41 -6.46 13.08 4.74
CA LYS A 41 -5.09 12.54 4.77
C LYS A 41 -4.52 12.45 3.37
N TYR A 42 -3.19 12.40 3.29
CA TYR A 42 -2.51 12.22 2.02
C TYR A 42 -2.80 10.83 1.45
N ASP A 43 -3.13 10.76 0.17
CA ASP A 43 -3.15 9.52 -0.59
C ASP A 43 -1.96 9.53 -1.57
N PRO A 44 -0.97 8.63 -1.39
CA PRO A 44 0.21 8.59 -2.26
C PRO A 44 -0.10 8.15 -3.70
N ARG A 45 -1.29 7.61 -3.98
CA ARG A 45 -1.69 7.25 -5.34
C ARG A 45 -2.27 8.45 -6.11
N VAL A 46 -2.90 9.40 -5.40
CA VAL A 46 -3.48 10.63 -5.99
C VAL A 46 -2.53 11.83 -5.82
N ASN A 47 -1.54 11.71 -4.94
CA ASN A 47 -0.64 12.77 -4.52
C ASN A 47 -1.33 14.00 -3.94
N ARG A 48 -2.48 13.80 -3.28
CA ARG A 48 -3.30 14.86 -2.70
C ARG A 48 -3.90 14.44 -1.37
N HIS A 49 -4.29 15.42 -0.56
CA HIS A 49 -5.05 15.17 0.65
C HIS A 49 -6.52 14.96 0.32
N VAL A 50 -6.99 13.74 0.52
CA VAL A 50 -8.36 13.30 0.23
C VAL A 50 -9.07 12.91 1.51
N LEU A 51 -10.39 12.83 1.45
CA LEU A 51 -11.20 12.35 2.57
C LEU A 51 -11.02 10.83 2.71
N PHE A 52 -10.81 10.38 3.94
CA PHE A 52 -10.75 8.97 4.29
C PHE A 52 -11.89 8.62 5.23
N THR A 53 -12.62 7.56 4.89
CA THR A 53 -13.78 7.06 5.65
C THR A 53 -13.46 5.76 6.36
N GLU A 54 -14.00 5.55 7.55
CA GLU A 54 -13.82 4.32 8.32
C GLU A 54 -14.55 3.11 7.71
N ALA A 55 -13.82 2.02 7.53
CA ALA A 55 -14.31 0.70 7.17
C ALA A 55 -13.88 -0.35 8.20
N LYS A 56 -14.71 -1.39 8.36
CA LYS A 56 -14.41 -2.53 9.23
C LYS A 56 -13.25 -3.33 8.65
N MET A 57 -12.34 -3.77 9.51
CA MET A 57 -11.31 -4.74 9.13
C MET A 57 -11.93 -6.15 9.13
N ASN A 58 -11.98 -6.80 7.98
CA ASN A 58 -12.38 -8.20 7.85
C ASN A 58 -11.10 -9.03 7.81
N VAL A 59 -10.98 -10.04 8.68
CA VAL A 59 -9.74 -10.83 8.87
C VAL A 59 -9.71 -12.08 7.96
N GLU A 60 -10.72 -12.28 7.11
CA GLU A 60 -10.96 -13.58 6.46
C GLU A 60 -10.43 -13.75 5.02
N SER A 61 -9.76 -12.75 4.39
CA SER A 61 -9.57 -12.79 2.91
C SER A 61 -8.17 -12.52 2.33
N GLU A 62 -7.05 -12.75 3.03
CA GLU A 62 -5.70 -12.53 2.45
C GLU A 62 -4.72 -13.71 2.65
N SER A 63 -5.16 -14.91 2.30
CA SER A 63 -4.26 -16.02 1.93
C SER A 63 -4.51 -16.39 0.47
N CYS A 64 -3.65 -15.93 -0.45
CA CYS A 64 -3.41 -16.43 -1.83
C CYS A 64 -3.26 -15.27 -2.85
N SER A 65 -2.03 -14.90 -3.21
CA SER A 65 -1.73 -14.13 -4.44
C SER A 65 -0.23 -14.03 -4.78
N ILE A 66 0.69 -14.41 -3.90
CA ILE A 66 2.14 -14.20 -4.12
C ILE A 66 2.78 -15.28 -5.05
N SER A 67 2.06 -16.33 -5.46
CA SER A 67 2.62 -17.45 -6.25
C SER A 67 2.77 -17.21 -7.76
N LEU A 68 2.23 -16.14 -8.36
CA LEU A 68 2.15 -16.02 -9.83
C LEU A 68 3.18 -15.06 -10.50
N ALA A 69 3.96 -14.30 -9.74
CA ALA A 69 4.78 -13.21 -10.29
C ALA A 69 6.27 -13.53 -10.57
N ARG A 70 6.74 -14.77 -10.32
CA ARG A 70 8.16 -15.16 -10.47
C ARG A 70 8.58 -15.52 -11.90
N SER A 71 7.66 -15.67 -12.85
CA SER A 71 7.97 -16.20 -14.20
C SER A 71 8.29 -15.14 -15.25
N THR A 72 8.04 -13.86 -14.99
CA THR A 72 8.16 -12.79 -16.01
C THR A 72 9.41 -11.92 -15.87
N SER A 73 10.07 -11.90 -14.71
CA SER A 73 11.14 -10.93 -14.43
C SER A 73 12.53 -11.40 -14.83
N GLU A 74 12.79 -12.71 -14.85
CA GLU A 74 14.10 -13.25 -15.25
C GLU A 74 14.34 -13.05 -16.76
N ASN A 75 13.28 -13.22 -17.58
CA ASN A 75 13.33 -13.02 -19.03
C ASN A 75 13.66 -11.58 -19.47
N LEU A 76 13.34 -10.58 -18.63
CA LEU A 76 13.56 -9.16 -18.96
C LEU A 76 14.96 -8.66 -18.58
N LEU A 77 15.69 -9.38 -17.72
CA LEU A 77 17.04 -8.98 -17.30
C LEU A 77 18.10 -9.37 -18.33
N GLU A 78 17.89 -10.48 -19.03
CA GLU A 78 18.72 -10.93 -20.14
C GLU A 78 18.63 -9.97 -21.35
N GLU A 79 17.44 -9.44 -21.66
CA GLU A 79 17.24 -8.45 -22.74
C GLU A 79 17.93 -7.10 -22.47
N ARG A 80 18.15 -6.75 -21.20
CA ARG A 80 18.55 -5.39 -20.78
C ARG A 80 20.05 -5.16 -20.67
N ILE A 81 20.84 -6.22 -20.66
CA ILE A 81 22.30 -6.15 -20.61
C ILE A 81 22.88 -6.84 -21.85
N LEU A 82 22.04 -7.26 -22.79
CA LEU A 82 22.33 -7.21 -24.23
C LEU A 82 22.27 -5.77 -24.80
N SER A 83 21.82 -4.81 -23.98
CA SER A 83 22.08 -3.37 -24.16
C SER A 83 23.27 -2.86 -23.34
N THR A 84 24.13 -3.77 -22.83
CA THR A 84 25.58 -3.66 -23.08
C THR A 84 25.79 -3.16 -24.49
N GLU A 85 27.04 -2.94 -24.85
CA GLU A 85 27.44 -3.14 -26.24
C GLU A 85 26.94 -2.01 -27.17
N LEU A 86 25.65 -1.65 -27.21
CA LEU A 86 25.00 -0.52 -27.86
C LEU A 86 25.34 0.85 -27.24
N GLU A 87 25.77 0.94 -25.97
CA GLU A 87 26.32 2.18 -25.36
C GLU A 87 27.85 2.24 -25.39
N GLU A 88 28.47 1.09 -25.24
CA GLU A 88 29.76 0.82 -25.86
C GLU A 88 29.79 1.15 -27.38
N GLN A 89 28.69 1.49 -28.05
CA GLN A 89 28.67 2.04 -29.40
C GLN A 89 28.58 3.57 -29.44
N LEU A 90 28.00 4.22 -28.42
CA LEU A 90 28.04 5.68 -28.26
C LEU A 90 29.37 6.18 -27.68
N LYS A 91 30.15 5.32 -26.98
CA LYS A 91 31.62 5.24 -26.97
C LYS A 91 32.33 6.48 -27.57
N ARG A 92 33.19 6.42 -28.57
CA ARG A 92 32.94 6.64 -30.01
C ARG A 92 32.32 7.96 -30.49
N GLU A 93 31.19 8.45 -30.00
CA GLU A 93 30.39 9.43 -30.75
C GLU A 93 30.40 10.87 -30.22
N GLU A 94 30.81 11.11 -28.98
CA GLU A 94 30.86 12.48 -28.43
C GLU A 94 32.23 12.82 -27.80
N VAL A 95 33.39 12.49 -28.38
CA VAL A 95 33.82 13.30 -29.53
C VAL A 95 33.14 14.67 -29.51
N LEU A 96 33.67 15.65 -28.81
CA LEU A 96 33.47 17.10 -29.02
C LEU A 96 34.02 17.88 -27.82
#